data_AF-A0A3P3W699-F1
#
_entry.id   AF-A0A3P3W699-F1
#
_cell.length_a   1.000
_cell.length_b   1.000
_cell.length_c   1.000
_cell.angle_alpha   90.00
_cell.angle_beta   90.00
_cell.angle_gamma   90.00
#
_symmetry.space_group_name_H-M   'P 1'
#
loop_
_entity.id
_entity.type
_entity.pdbx_description
1 polymer ?
#
loop_
_entity_poly.entity_id
_entity_poly.type
_entity_poly.pdbx_seq_one_letter_code
_entity_poly.pdbx_strand_id
1 'polypeptide(L)'
;MKKSILFLLLFLTGFTSNAQFLTKMFVKNHNKIFRPSILVSTEKNREIVMLGMTHVGEQSFYDKIKHKVDSLRNEGFIVFYEGVKIKSENDTLNDDLFLRKFRKLSNDALYQSNPEKEKKNFKGLVYQEKSDIGIKKGDFRNDATIKELVQKYEEQFGEVELKACDFETNFNQKYKCGKVDKRIRNYLVYTLREKIMIENLLNYPEDKIVFVIGQGHVPTFAHILKENGYEYKHWLNAKK
;
A
#
# COMPACT_ATOMS: atom_id res chain seq x y z
N MET A 1 -27.88 -45.46 13.74
CA MET A 1 -28.14 -44.10 13.21
C MET A 1 -27.69 -42.93 14.12
N LYS A 2 -27.37 -43.12 15.41
CA LYS A 2 -26.96 -41.99 16.30
C LYS A 2 -25.45 -41.66 16.33
N LYS A 3 -24.56 -42.58 15.93
CA LYS A 3 -23.09 -42.34 15.95
C LYS A 3 -22.56 -41.58 14.72
N SER A 4 -23.23 -41.72 13.56
CA SER A 4 -22.83 -41.06 12.31
C SER A 4 -23.21 -39.58 12.25
N ILE A 5 -24.25 -39.16 12.99
CA ILE A 5 -24.69 -37.76 13.09
C ILE A 5 -23.75 -36.94 14.01
N LEU A 6 -23.15 -37.59 15.01
CA LEU A 6 -22.21 -36.94 15.93
C LEU A 6 -20.87 -36.59 15.24
N PHE A 7 -20.41 -37.42 14.30
CA PHE A 7 -19.21 -37.14 13.49
C PHE A 7 -19.43 -36.02 12.47
N LEU A 8 -20.64 -35.86 11.94
CA LEU A 8 -20.98 -34.79 11.00
C LEU A 8 -21.07 -33.41 11.72
N LEU A 9 -21.54 -33.39 12.96
CA LEU A 9 -21.61 -32.18 13.81
C LEU A 9 -20.22 -31.73 14.34
N LEU A 10 -19.29 -32.66 14.53
CA LEU A 10 -17.89 -32.36 14.87
C LEU A 10 -17.09 -31.80 13.67
N PHE A 11 -17.47 -32.15 12.43
CA PHE A 11 -16.84 -31.59 11.23
C PHE A 11 -17.35 -30.18 10.90
N LEU A 12 -18.62 -29.87 11.19
CA LEU A 12 -19.22 -28.57 10.91
C LEU A 12 -18.83 -27.47 11.92
N THR A 13 -18.30 -27.82 13.09
CA THR A 13 -17.90 -26.84 14.13
C THR A 13 -16.42 -26.46 14.10
N GLY A 14 -15.58 -27.13 13.29
CA GLY A 14 -14.13 -26.88 13.19
C GLY A 14 -13.70 -25.76 12.22
N PHE A 15 -14.62 -25.22 11.41
CA PHE A 15 -14.25 -24.31 10.31
C PHE A 15 -14.41 -22.81 10.61
N THR A 16 -15.00 -22.41 11.74
CA THR A 16 -15.26 -20.98 12.01
C THR A 16 -14.11 -20.26 12.73
N SER A 17 -13.13 -20.99 13.30
CA SER A 17 -11.91 -20.42 13.91
C SER A 17 -10.67 -20.48 13.01
N ASN A 18 -10.76 -21.16 11.87
CA ASN A 18 -9.61 -21.46 11.01
C ASN A 18 -9.15 -20.24 10.17
N ALA A 19 -10.02 -19.28 9.91
CA ALA A 19 -9.68 -18.09 9.12
C ALA A 19 -8.63 -17.20 9.80
N GLN A 20 -8.68 -17.05 11.13
CA GLN A 20 -7.68 -16.28 11.89
C GLN A 20 -6.33 -17.00 11.94
N PHE A 21 -6.35 -18.33 12.11
CA PHE A 21 -5.14 -19.15 12.09
C PHE A 21 -4.46 -19.13 10.72
N LEU A 22 -5.22 -19.33 9.64
CA LEU A 22 -4.72 -19.24 8.27
C LEU A 22 -4.18 -17.84 7.97
N THR A 23 -4.90 -16.77 8.33
CA THR A 23 -4.43 -15.39 8.17
C THR A 23 -3.11 -15.16 8.91
N LYS A 24 -3.00 -15.62 10.16
CA LYS A 24 -1.78 -15.53 10.96
C LYS A 24 -0.63 -16.33 10.35
N MET A 25 -0.90 -17.50 9.78
CA MET A 25 0.11 -18.33 9.10
C MET A 25 0.60 -17.65 7.80
N PHE A 26 -0.30 -17.11 6.98
CA PHE A 26 0.05 -16.35 5.77
C PHE A 26 0.89 -15.12 6.10
N VAL A 27 0.45 -14.32 7.08
CA VAL A 27 1.19 -13.13 7.55
C VAL A 27 2.56 -13.53 8.09
N LYS A 28 2.65 -14.58 8.92
CA LYS A 28 3.93 -15.08 9.45
C LYS A 28 4.88 -15.57 8.35
N ASN A 29 4.39 -16.32 7.38
CA ASN A 29 5.22 -16.83 6.29
C ASN A 29 5.72 -15.69 5.40
N HIS A 30 4.89 -14.68 5.14
CA HIS A 30 5.30 -13.49 4.41
C HIS A 30 6.33 -12.66 5.19
N ASN A 31 6.08 -12.40 6.49
CA ASN A 31 6.98 -11.62 7.37
C ASN A 31 8.32 -12.30 7.64
N LYS A 32 8.39 -13.65 7.56
CA LYS A 32 9.64 -14.39 7.69
C LYS A 32 10.59 -14.14 6.52
N ILE A 33 10.08 -13.88 5.33
CA ILE A 33 10.86 -13.71 4.11
C ILE A 33 10.87 -12.23 3.73
N PHE A 34 11.66 -11.44 4.47
CA PHE A 34 12.00 -10.08 4.05
C PHE A 34 13.10 -10.13 2.98
N ARG A 35 12.79 -9.66 1.77
CA ARG A 35 13.76 -9.56 0.66
C ARG A 35 13.63 -8.20 -0.02
N PRO A 36 14.55 -7.26 0.23
CA PRO A 36 14.63 -6.02 -0.53
C PRO A 36 14.76 -6.29 -2.03
N SER A 37 14.04 -5.53 -2.84
CA SER A 37 14.26 -5.50 -4.29
C SER A 37 15.24 -4.39 -4.61
N ILE A 38 16.46 -4.75 -4.98
CA ILE A 38 17.52 -3.78 -5.31
C ILE A 38 17.66 -3.72 -6.84
N LEU A 39 17.34 -2.57 -7.41
CA LEU A 39 17.49 -2.28 -8.82
C LEU A 39 18.54 -1.19 -9.04
N VAL A 40 19.38 -1.38 -10.04
CA VAL A 40 20.49 -0.48 -10.39
C VAL A 40 20.42 -0.17 -11.88
N SER A 41 20.57 1.10 -12.25
CA SER A 41 20.83 1.51 -13.63
C SER A 41 22.30 1.93 -13.73
N THR A 42 23.08 1.19 -14.51
CA THR A 42 24.51 1.49 -14.73
C THR A 42 24.71 2.72 -15.61
N GLU A 43 23.86 2.89 -16.63
CA GLU A 43 23.86 4.06 -17.52
C GLU A 43 23.60 5.36 -16.74
N LYS A 44 22.63 5.32 -15.81
CA LYS A 44 22.23 6.48 -15.00
C LYS A 44 23.03 6.59 -13.70
N ASN A 45 23.94 5.66 -13.42
CA ASN A 45 24.63 5.52 -12.13
C ASN A 45 23.70 5.60 -10.90
N ARG A 46 22.55 4.92 -10.97
CA ARG A 46 21.43 5.12 -10.04
C ARG A 46 21.00 3.81 -9.38
N GLU A 47 20.77 3.83 -8.07
CA GLU A 47 20.35 2.68 -7.26
C GLU A 47 19.05 2.96 -6.51
N ILE A 48 18.06 2.08 -6.72
CA ILE A 48 16.76 2.11 -6.07
C ILE A 48 16.57 0.81 -5.28
N VAL A 49 16.37 0.95 -3.97
CA VAL A 49 16.08 -0.15 -3.06
C VAL A 49 14.62 -0.09 -2.62
N MET A 50 13.79 -0.99 -3.13
CA MET A 50 12.39 -1.10 -2.69
C MET A 50 12.27 -2.06 -1.51
N LEU A 51 11.65 -1.58 -0.43
CA LEU A 51 11.32 -2.34 0.76
C LEU A 51 9.81 -2.56 0.80
N GLY A 52 9.39 -3.78 0.43
CA GLY A 52 7.99 -4.17 0.39
C GLY A 52 7.37 -4.27 1.79
N MET A 53 6.24 -3.60 1.99
CA MET A 53 5.55 -3.48 3.27
C MET A 53 4.22 -4.21 3.30
N THR A 54 3.88 -4.71 4.48
CA THR A 54 2.53 -5.12 4.87
C THR A 54 2.03 -4.20 5.98
N HIS A 55 0.73 -3.91 6.01
CA HIS A 55 0.15 -3.03 7.04
C HIS A 55 -0.03 -3.72 8.40
N VAL A 56 -0.01 -5.06 8.44
CA VAL A 56 -0.16 -5.85 9.66
C VAL A 56 0.89 -6.96 9.67
N GLY A 57 1.67 -7.03 10.75
CA GLY A 57 2.81 -7.93 10.83
C GLY A 57 3.36 -8.13 12.23
N GLU A 58 4.41 -8.93 12.36
CA GLU A 58 5.12 -9.09 13.63
C GLU A 58 6.02 -7.87 13.87
N GLN A 59 6.18 -7.44 15.12
CA GLN A 59 7.08 -6.31 15.45
C GLN A 59 8.50 -6.53 14.90
N SER A 60 9.01 -7.76 15.01
CA SER A 60 10.33 -8.14 14.53
C SER A 60 10.53 -7.99 13.01
N PHE A 61 9.45 -7.96 12.23
CA PHE A 61 9.52 -7.62 10.80
C PHE A 61 9.75 -6.13 10.61
N TYR A 62 8.99 -5.28 11.31
CA TYR A 62 9.17 -3.82 11.25
C TYR A 62 10.54 -3.40 11.79
N ASP A 63 11.03 -4.04 12.86
CA ASP A 63 12.37 -3.78 13.40
C ASP A 63 13.48 -4.02 12.34
N LYS A 64 13.33 -5.07 11.52
CA LYS A 64 14.26 -5.35 10.39
C LYS A 64 14.17 -4.30 9.30
N ILE A 65 12.95 -3.87 8.96
CA ILE A 65 12.73 -2.77 7.99
C ILE A 65 13.42 -1.51 8.49
N LYS A 66 13.14 -1.10 9.73
CA LYS A 66 13.74 0.07 10.35
C LYS A 66 15.26 0.01 10.34
N HIS A 67 15.84 -1.11 10.77
CA HIS A 67 17.29 -1.30 10.73
C HIS A 67 17.83 -1.14 9.30
N LYS A 68 17.15 -1.71 8.29
CA LYS A 68 17.59 -1.59 6.90
C LYS A 68 17.46 -0.15 6.36
N VAL A 69 16.37 0.55 6.69
CA VAL A 69 16.19 1.97 6.33
C VAL A 69 17.26 2.83 6.98
N ASP A 70 17.54 2.64 8.28
CA ASP A 70 18.58 3.40 8.99
C ASP A 70 19.98 3.10 8.40
N SER A 71 20.29 1.85 8.07
CA SER A 71 21.54 1.47 7.36
C SER A 71 21.68 2.17 6.02
N LEU A 72 20.66 2.09 5.16
CA LEU A 72 20.68 2.70 3.83
C LEU A 72 20.79 4.22 3.92
N ARG A 73 20.08 4.84 4.88
CA ARG A 73 20.20 6.29 5.12
C ARG A 73 21.64 6.67 5.47
N ASN A 74 22.32 5.88 6.31
CA ASN A 74 23.73 6.11 6.66
C ASN A 74 24.67 5.89 5.46
N GLU A 75 24.26 5.10 4.46
CA GLU A 75 24.97 4.91 3.18
C GLU A 75 24.67 6.00 2.13
N GLY A 76 23.92 7.05 2.53
CA GLY A 76 23.59 8.20 1.70
C GLY A 76 22.30 8.05 0.88
N PHE A 77 21.46 7.04 1.17
CA PHE A 77 20.17 6.91 0.49
C PHE A 77 19.15 7.93 1.01
N ILE A 78 18.44 8.57 0.08
CA ILE A 78 17.25 9.34 0.37
C ILE A 78 16.06 8.40 0.59
N VAL A 79 15.30 8.66 1.65
CA VAL A 79 14.19 7.79 2.06
C VAL A 79 12.88 8.30 1.47
N PHE A 80 12.27 7.46 0.64
CA PHE A 80 10.95 7.63 0.06
C PHE A 80 9.97 6.73 0.80
N TYR A 81 8.72 7.17 0.97
CA TYR A 81 7.67 6.35 1.58
C TYR A 81 6.29 6.56 0.96
N GLU A 82 5.53 5.48 0.91
CA GLU A 82 4.11 5.49 0.56
C GLU A 82 3.25 6.00 1.74
N GLY A 83 2.23 6.80 1.45
CA GLY A 83 1.29 7.27 2.45
C GLY A 83 0.24 8.20 1.82
N VAL A 84 -0.93 7.64 1.50
CA VAL A 84 -2.01 8.38 0.83
C VAL A 84 -2.36 9.63 1.63
N LYS A 85 -2.22 10.81 1.02
CA LYS A 85 -2.68 12.07 1.65
C LYS A 85 -4.15 12.27 1.33
N ILE A 86 -4.96 12.26 2.38
CA ILE A 86 -6.41 12.41 2.30
C ILE A 86 -6.84 13.88 2.38
N LYS A 87 -6.10 14.72 3.11
CA LYS A 87 -6.40 16.15 3.27
C LYS A 87 -5.20 17.03 2.95
N SER A 88 -5.42 18.12 2.25
CA SER A 88 -4.55 19.29 2.23
C SER A 88 -4.64 20.02 3.58
N GLU A 89 -3.60 20.79 3.93
CA GLU A 89 -3.61 21.56 5.18
C GLU A 89 -4.49 22.81 5.10
N ASN A 90 -4.90 23.23 3.88
CA ASN A 90 -5.40 24.57 3.62
C ASN A 90 -6.77 24.64 2.89
N ASP A 91 -7.36 23.54 2.42
CA ASP A 91 -8.58 23.59 1.60
C ASP A 91 -9.56 22.44 1.89
N THR A 92 -10.26 22.56 3.02
CA THR A 92 -11.12 21.50 3.56
C THR A 92 -12.37 21.21 2.72
N LEU A 93 -12.88 22.20 1.97
CA LEU A 93 -14.08 22.05 1.13
C LEU A 93 -13.78 21.33 -0.18
N ASN A 94 -12.70 21.70 -0.88
CA ASN A 94 -12.30 20.96 -2.09
C ASN A 94 -11.83 19.54 -1.73
N ASP A 95 -11.17 19.36 -0.58
CA ASP A 95 -10.80 18.03 -0.11
C ASP A 95 -12.02 17.13 0.14
N ASP A 96 -13.12 17.66 0.69
CA ASP A 96 -14.37 16.91 0.86
C ASP A 96 -14.95 16.45 -0.49
N LEU A 97 -14.96 17.33 -1.48
CA LEU A 97 -15.46 17.03 -2.83
C LEU A 97 -14.66 15.89 -3.49
N PHE A 98 -13.34 16.03 -3.56
CA PHE A 98 -12.47 15.01 -4.17
C PHE A 98 -12.53 13.69 -3.40
N LEU A 99 -12.65 13.74 -2.09
CA LEU A 99 -12.81 12.56 -1.25
C LEU A 99 -14.13 11.82 -1.52
N ARG A 100 -15.25 12.54 -1.72
CA ARG A 100 -16.52 11.91 -2.12
C ARG A 100 -16.43 11.29 -3.50
N LYS A 101 -15.85 11.99 -4.48
CA LYS A 101 -15.62 11.48 -5.83
C LYS A 101 -14.77 10.21 -5.78
N PHE A 102 -13.67 10.23 -5.04
CA PHE A 102 -12.82 9.06 -4.86
C PHE A 102 -13.54 7.89 -4.19
N ARG A 103 -14.31 8.13 -3.12
CA ARG A 103 -15.10 7.10 -2.43
C ARG A 103 -16.13 6.46 -3.37
N LYS A 104 -16.76 7.24 -4.24
CA LYS A 104 -17.68 6.74 -5.27
C LYS A 104 -17.00 5.83 -6.29
N LEU A 105 -15.79 6.17 -6.72
CA LEU A 105 -15.03 5.39 -7.70
C LEU A 105 -14.37 4.12 -7.12
N SER A 106 -14.01 4.14 -5.84
CA SER A 106 -13.19 3.10 -5.23
C SER A 106 -13.94 2.21 -4.23
N ASN A 107 -15.06 2.70 -3.68
CA ASN A 107 -15.68 2.18 -2.45
C ASN A 107 -14.71 2.13 -1.29
N ASP A 108 -13.55 2.73 -1.45
CA ASP A 108 -12.50 2.73 -0.48
C ASP A 108 -12.87 3.79 0.52
N ALA A 109 -13.17 3.32 1.71
CA ALA A 109 -13.28 4.19 2.83
C ALA A 109 -11.91 4.22 3.46
N LEU A 110 -11.06 5.08 2.90
CA LEU A 110 -9.87 5.60 3.58
C LEU A 110 -10.23 6.21 4.96
N TYR A 111 -11.53 6.38 5.26
CA TYR A 111 -12.14 6.76 6.54
C TYR A 111 -12.84 5.65 7.34
N GLN A 112 -13.00 4.42 6.83
CA GLN A 112 -13.66 3.34 7.59
C GLN A 112 -12.73 2.67 8.59
N SER A 113 -11.41 2.84 8.47
CA SER A 113 -10.49 2.42 9.52
C SER A 113 -10.61 3.41 10.68
N ASN A 114 -11.61 3.23 11.54
CA ASN A 114 -11.39 3.56 12.93
C ASN A 114 -10.27 2.61 13.39
N PRO A 115 -9.04 3.09 13.62
CA PRO A 115 -7.91 2.20 13.93
C PRO A 115 -8.21 1.36 15.17
N GLU A 116 -9.05 1.86 16.09
CA GLU A 116 -9.50 1.12 17.27
C GLU A 116 -10.47 -0.02 16.95
N LYS A 117 -11.33 0.12 15.93
CA LYS A 117 -12.22 -0.97 15.48
C LYS A 117 -11.52 -1.98 14.59
N GLU A 118 -10.50 -1.56 13.84
CA GLU A 118 -9.71 -2.45 12.98
C GLU A 118 -8.50 -3.07 13.68
N LYS A 119 -8.12 -2.62 14.89
CA LYS A 119 -7.36 -3.40 15.88
C LYS A 119 -8.14 -4.65 16.32
N LYS A 120 -8.52 -5.51 15.36
CA LYS A 120 -8.69 -6.94 15.61
C LYS A 120 -7.42 -7.36 16.30
N ASN A 121 -7.57 -7.77 17.56
CA ASN A 121 -6.50 -8.31 18.40
C ASN A 121 -5.97 -9.61 17.78
N PHE A 122 -5.22 -9.50 16.69
CA PHE A 122 -4.42 -10.60 16.18
C PHE A 122 -3.27 -10.77 17.16
N LYS A 123 -3.44 -11.62 18.17
CA LYS A 123 -2.46 -11.85 19.23
C LYS A 123 -1.05 -12.10 18.63
N GLY A 124 -0.15 -11.14 18.85
CA GLY A 124 1.24 -11.14 18.38
C GLY A 124 1.49 -10.43 17.04
N LEU A 125 0.50 -9.76 16.45
CA LEU A 125 0.66 -8.88 15.29
C LEU A 125 0.34 -7.43 15.67
N VAL A 126 1.00 -6.50 14.99
CA VAL A 126 0.83 -5.05 15.16
C VAL A 126 0.61 -4.39 13.80
N TYR A 127 -0.06 -3.25 13.84
CA TYR A 127 -0.21 -2.38 12.67
C TYR A 127 1.08 -1.64 12.40
N GLN A 128 1.36 -1.39 11.12
CA GLN A 128 2.49 -0.60 10.69
C GLN A 128 2.34 0.86 11.14
N GLU A 129 3.31 1.36 11.90
CA GLU A 129 3.46 2.79 12.19
C GLU A 129 4.70 3.33 11.46
N LYS A 130 4.68 4.61 11.09
CA LYS A 130 5.81 5.26 10.37
C LYS A 130 7.11 5.19 11.16
N SER A 131 7.06 5.34 12.48
CA SER A 131 8.22 5.23 13.36
C SER A 131 8.84 3.84 13.33
N ASP A 132 8.00 2.81 13.26
CA ASP A 132 8.40 1.40 13.39
C ASP A 132 9.12 0.89 12.15
N ILE A 133 8.95 1.57 11.02
CA ILE A 133 9.66 1.30 9.76
C ILE A 133 10.79 2.30 9.49
N GLY A 134 11.15 3.14 10.47
CA GLY A 134 12.30 4.03 10.39
C GLY A 134 12.09 5.31 9.57
N ILE A 135 10.84 5.68 9.27
CA ILE A 135 10.50 6.96 8.63
C ILE A 135 10.64 8.10 9.63
N LYS A 136 11.30 9.18 9.22
CA LYS A 136 11.61 10.37 10.02
C LYS A 136 11.02 11.62 9.39
N LYS A 137 10.91 12.69 10.18
CA LYS A 137 10.57 14.02 9.66
C LYS A 137 11.65 14.44 8.65
N GLY A 138 11.23 14.87 7.46
CA GLY A 138 12.12 15.23 6.35
C GLY A 138 12.30 14.15 5.29
N ASP A 139 11.88 12.90 5.56
CA ASP A 139 11.79 11.88 4.50
C ASP A 139 10.71 12.26 3.46
N PHE A 140 10.88 11.78 2.23
CA PHE A 140 10.05 12.18 1.09
C PHE A 140 8.81 11.29 0.97
N ARG A 141 7.63 11.91 1.05
CA ARG A 141 6.38 11.21 0.72
C ARG A 141 6.30 11.07 -0.79
N ASN A 142 6.31 9.84 -1.29
CA ASN A 142 6.11 9.54 -2.70
C ASN A 142 4.79 8.79 -2.88
N ASP A 143 3.71 9.55 -2.97
CA ASP A 143 2.37 9.00 -3.13
C ASP A 143 1.43 10.03 -3.75
N ALA A 144 0.46 9.54 -4.51
CA ALA A 144 -0.59 10.36 -5.07
C ALA A 144 -1.53 10.88 -3.98
N THR A 145 -1.98 12.11 -4.15
CA THR A 145 -3.10 12.66 -3.39
C THR A 145 -4.41 12.15 -3.98
N ILE A 146 -5.47 12.13 -3.16
CA ILE A 146 -6.82 11.80 -3.63
C ILE A 146 -7.25 12.74 -4.77
N LYS A 147 -6.93 14.03 -4.64
CA LYS A 147 -7.21 15.04 -5.66
C LYS A 147 -6.55 14.69 -7.00
N GLU A 148 -5.26 14.39 -7.01
CA GLU A 148 -4.56 14.01 -8.25
C GLU A 148 -5.16 12.75 -8.89
N LEU A 149 -5.54 11.75 -8.09
CA LEU A 149 -6.15 10.53 -8.61
C LEU A 149 -7.51 10.79 -9.28
N VAL A 150 -8.36 11.59 -8.63
CA VAL A 150 -9.66 11.95 -9.20
C VAL A 150 -9.50 12.82 -10.43
N GLN A 151 -8.64 13.85 -10.39
CA GLN A 151 -8.42 14.72 -11.54
C GLN A 151 -7.91 13.95 -12.75
N LYS A 152 -6.90 13.09 -12.59
CA LYS A 152 -6.40 12.25 -13.70
C LYS A 152 -7.44 11.27 -14.22
N TYR A 153 -8.32 10.76 -13.34
CA TYR A 153 -9.43 9.92 -13.78
C TYR A 153 -10.43 10.73 -14.62
N GLU A 154 -10.80 11.93 -14.15
CA GLU A 154 -11.76 12.80 -14.85
C GLU A 154 -11.22 13.32 -16.18
N GLU A 155 -9.92 13.60 -16.26
CA GLU A 155 -9.22 13.94 -17.51
C GLU A 155 -9.37 12.84 -18.57
N GLN A 156 -9.39 11.57 -18.16
CA GLN A 156 -9.43 10.44 -19.09
C GLN A 156 -10.86 9.94 -19.38
N PHE A 157 -11.77 10.01 -18.41
CA PHE A 157 -13.10 9.36 -18.49
C PHE A 157 -14.28 10.32 -18.34
N GLY A 158 -14.04 11.60 -18.11
CA GLY A 158 -15.07 12.60 -17.84
C GLY A 158 -15.37 12.76 -16.34
N GLU A 159 -16.16 13.79 -16.03
CA GLU A 159 -16.44 14.20 -14.66
C GLU A 159 -17.16 13.12 -13.83
N VAL A 160 -16.73 12.96 -12.57
CA VAL A 160 -17.41 12.15 -11.56
C VAL A 160 -18.55 12.95 -10.95
N GLU A 161 -19.75 12.77 -11.50
CA GLU A 161 -20.95 13.40 -10.96
C GLU A 161 -21.31 12.83 -9.58
N LEU A 162 -21.48 13.68 -8.57
CA LEU A 162 -21.98 13.30 -7.26
C LEU A 162 -23.50 13.49 -7.17
N LYS A 163 -24.19 12.56 -6.51
CA LYS A 163 -25.64 12.61 -6.25
C LYS A 163 -25.91 12.95 -4.78
N ALA A 164 -27.14 13.32 -4.44
CA ALA A 164 -27.54 13.64 -3.06
C ALA A 164 -27.07 12.60 -2.03
N CYS A 165 -27.24 11.30 -2.33
CA CYS A 165 -26.76 10.21 -1.47
C CYS A 165 -25.25 10.31 -1.13
N ASP A 166 -24.42 10.73 -2.08
CA ASP A 166 -22.96 10.85 -1.90
C ASP A 166 -22.60 11.94 -0.87
N PHE A 167 -23.42 13.00 -0.80
CA PHE A 167 -23.28 14.08 0.18
C PHE A 167 -23.85 13.68 1.56
N GLU A 168 -25.01 13.02 1.56
CA GLU A 168 -25.70 12.61 2.79
C GLU A 168 -25.01 11.45 3.53
N THR A 169 -24.25 10.61 2.82
CA THR A 169 -23.56 9.47 3.44
C THR A 169 -22.25 9.90 4.07
N ASN A 170 -22.20 9.97 5.41
CA ASN A 170 -21.00 10.33 6.15
C ASN A 170 -19.80 9.41 5.84
N PHE A 171 -18.57 9.92 5.92
CA PHE A 171 -17.35 9.16 5.63
C PHE A 171 -17.12 7.97 6.58
N ASN A 172 -17.59 8.06 7.82
CA ASN A 172 -17.53 6.99 8.81
C ASN A 172 -18.62 5.91 8.63
N GLN A 173 -19.53 6.10 7.68
CA GLN A 173 -20.57 5.13 7.36
C GLN A 173 -20.13 4.21 6.22
N LYS A 174 -20.78 3.05 6.13
CA LYS A 174 -20.64 2.20 4.95
C LYS A 174 -21.22 2.93 3.73
N TYR A 175 -20.46 3.00 2.64
CA TYR A 175 -20.94 3.61 1.40
C TYR A 175 -22.03 2.73 0.78
N LYS A 176 -23.17 3.35 0.44
CA LYS A 176 -24.40 2.66 0.00
C LYS A 176 -25.02 3.25 -1.28
N CYS A 177 -24.38 4.26 -1.88
CA CYS A 177 -24.94 5.05 -2.98
C CYS A 177 -24.77 4.42 -4.36
N GLY A 178 -24.06 3.30 -4.45
CA GLY A 178 -23.86 2.56 -5.70
C GLY A 178 -22.96 1.35 -5.51
N LYS A 179 -22.92 0.49 -6.54
CA LYS A 179 -21.90 -0.54 -6.65
C LYS A 179 -20.68 0.06 -7.32
N VAL A 180 -19.51 -0.24 -6.77
CA VAL A 180 -18.26 0.17 -7.39
C VAL A 180 -17.78 -0.85 -8.39
N ASP A 181 -17.43 -0.36 -9.57
CA ASP A 181 -16.75 -1.16 -10.58
C ASP A 181 -15.31 -1.44 -10.12
N LYS A 182 -15.02 -2.72 -9.85
CA LYS A 182 -13.69 -3.16 -9.44
C LYS A 182 -12.61 -2.76 -10.45
N ARG A 183 -12.95 -2.64 -11.74
CA ARG A 183 -12.02 -2.21 -12.79
C ARG A 183 -11.59 -0.76 -12.58
N ILE A 184 -12.53 0.13 -12.28
CA ILE A 184 -12.26 1.54 -11.96
C ILE A 184 -11.38 1.65 -10.72
N ARG A 185 -11.76 0.95 -9.64
CA ARG A 185 -10.95 0.92 -8.40
C ARG A 185 -9.52 0.44 -8.66
N ASN A 186 -9.38 -0.68 -9.37
CA ASN A 186 -8.06 -1.23 -9.67
C ASN A 186 -7.25 -0.28 -10.56
N TYR A 187 -7.88 0.39 -11.52
CA TYR A 187 -7.22 1.38 -12.35
C TYR A 187 -6.73 2.59 -11.54
N LEU A 188 -7.53 3.10 -10.59
CA LEU A 188 -7.07 4.17 -9.68
C LEU A 188 -5.84 3.76 -8.87
N VAL A 189 -5.90 2.58 -8.23
CA VAL A 189 -4.88 2.13 -7.24
C VAL A 189 -3.64 1.54 -7.89
N TYR A 190 -3.80 0.73 -8.94
CA TYR A 190 -2.71 -0.04 -9.56
C TYR A 190 -2.32 0.48 -10.96
N THR A 191 -2.88 1.61 -11.38
CA THR A 191 -2.46 2.24 -12.65
C THR A 191 -2.13 3.70 -12.44
N LEU A 192 -3.12 4.54 -12.09
CA LEU A 192 -2.88 5.97 -11.92
C LEU A 192 -1.92 6.28 -10.76
N ARG A 193 -2.19 5.72 -9.58
CA ARG A 193 -1.36 5.95 -8.39
C ARG A 193 0.07 5.47 -8.59
N GLU A 194 0.25 4.25 -9.11
CA GLU A 194 1.58 3.70 -9.40
C GLU A 194 2.33 4.52 -10.43
N LYS A 195 1.66 4.94 -11.52
CA LYS A 195 2.25 5.80 -12.55
C LYS A 195 2.79 7.11 -11.97
N ILE A 196 2.00 7.81 -11.15
CA ILE A 196 2.44 9.04 -10.47
C ILE A 196 3.67 8.79 -9.61
N MET A 197 3.62 7.75 -8.76
CA MET A 197 4.72 7.43 -7.86
C MET A 197 6.00 7.02 -8.59
N ILE A 198 5.89 6.32 -9.72
CA ILE A 198 7.03 5.93 -10.55
C ILE A 198 7.60 7.14 -11.30
N GLU A 199 6.75 8.01 -11.85
CA GLU A 199 7.19 9.25 -12.49
C GLU A 199 7.98 10.13 -11.51
N ASN A 200 7.47 10.30 -10.29
CA ASN A 200 8.18 11.01 -9.22
C ASN A 200 9.52 10.36 -8.91
N LEU A 201 9.57 9.03 -8.82
CA LEU A 201 10.79 8.28 -8.56
C LEU A 201 11.79 8.46 -9.70
N LEU A 202 11.38 8.31 -10.96
CA LEU A 202 12.25 8.44 -12.13
C LEU A 202 12.79 9.86 -12.29
N ASN A 203 11.98 10.88 -12.02
CA ASN A 203 12.35 12.30 -12.20
C ASN A 203 13.08 12.90 -10.99
N TYR A 204 13.19 12.18 -9.88
CA TYR A 204 13.91 12.68 -8.70
C TYR A 204 15.42 12.76 -8.96
N PRO A 205 16.10 13.86 -8.60
CA PRO A 205 17.48 14.11 -9.01
C PRO A 205 18.53 13.24 -8.30
N GLU A 206 18.19 12.61 -7.17
CA GLU A 206 19.16 11.85 -6.38
C GLU A 206 19.34 10.40 -6.87
N ASP A 207 20.59 9.95 -6.81
CA ASP A 207 21.03 8.66 -7.36
C ASP A 207 20.77 7.47 -6.44
N LYS A 208 20.60 7.69 -5.14
CA LYS A 208 20.39 6.63 -4.15
C LYS A 208 19.07 6.81 -3.44
N ILE A 209 18.10 5.96 -3.75
CA ILE A 209 16.76 6.03 -3.16
C ILE A 209 16.39 4.71 -2.50
N VAL A 210 15.99 4.76 -1.23
CA VAL A 210 15.29 3.66 -0.58
C VAL A 210 13.81 3.99 -0.55
N PHE A 211 12.98 3.14 -1.17
CA PHE A 211 11.55 3.34 -1.22
C PHE A 211 10.81 2.30 -0.36
N VAL A 212 10.20 2.77 0.73
CA VAL A 212 9.33 1.96 1.59
C VAL A 212 7.91 2.00 1.03
N ILE A 213 7.48 0.89 0.42
CA ILE A 213 6.26 0.81 -0.39
C ILE A 213 5.48 -0.48 -0.08
N GLY A 214 4.16 -0.46 -0.20
CA GLY A 214 3.31 -1.63 -0.08
C GLY A 214 3.75 -2.76 -1.01
N GLN A 215 3.85 -3.98 -0.47
CA GLN A 215 4.37 -5.14 -1.19
C GLN A 215 3.62 -5.44 -2.50
N GLY A 216 2.32 -5.10 -2.57
CA GLY A 216 1.50 -5.27 -3.77
C GLY A 216 1.95 -4.42 -4.96
N HIS A 217 2.65 -3.30 -4.71
CA HIS A 217 3.12 -2.38 -5.75
C HIS A 217 4.49 -2.77 -6.32
N VAL A 218 5.31 -3.50 -5.54
CA VAL A 218 6.70 -3.85 -5.90
C VAL A 218 6.84 -4.49 -7.29
N PRO A 219 6.00 -5.46 -7.72
CA PRO A 219 6.13 -6.08 -9.04
C PRO A 219 5.98 -5.09 -10.20
N THR A 220 4.98 -4.20 -10.16
CA THR A 220 4.75 -3.21 -11.23
C THR A 220 5.89 -2.20 -11.29
N PHE A 221 6.35 -1.72 -10.13
CA PHE A 221 7.50 -0.82 -10.05
C PHE A 221 8.76 -1.46 -10.63
N ALA A 222 9.06 -2.70 -10.25
CA ALA A 222 10.22 -3.40 -10.77
C ALA A 222 10.13 -3.60 -12.30
N HIS A 223 8.94 -3.90 -12.82
CA HIS A 223 8.72 -4.03 -14.26
C HIS A 223 9.01 -2.71 -14.99
N ILE A 224 8.40 -1.60 -14.57
CA ILE A 224 8.56 -0.30 -15.24
C ILE A 224 9.98 0.25 -15.07
N LEU A 225 10.61 0.07 -13.90
CA LEU A 225 12.02 0.43 -13.71
C LEU A 225 12.92 -0.34 -14.67
N LYS A 226 12.66 -1.63 -14.93
CA LYS A 226 13.41 -2.39 -15.93
C LYS A 226 13.24 -1.85 -17.34
N GLU A 227 12.02 -1.48 -17.73
CA GLU A 227 11.76 -0.81 -19.01
C GLU A 227 12.50 0.53 -19.13
N ASN A 228 12.87 1.13 -18.00
CA ASN A 228 13.63 2.38 -17.91
C ASN A 228 15.14 2.17 -17.68
N GLY A 229 15.67 1.00 -18.02
CA GLY A 229 17.12 0.73 -18.01
C GLY A 229 17.70 0.37 -16.64
N TYR A 230 16.88 -0.14 -15.73
CA TYR A 230 17.35 -0.71 -14.46
C TYR A 230 17.44 -2.25 -14.54
N GLU A 231 18.39 -2.84 -13.83
CA GLU A 231 18.52 -4.28 -13.65
C GLU A 231 18.55 -4.65 -12.18
N TYR A 232 18.16 -5.88 -11.84
CA TYR A 232 18.33 -6.38 -10.48
C TYR A 232 19.83 -6.53 -10.14
N LYS A 233 20.26 -5.97 -9.01
CA LYS A 233 21.68 -6.00 -8.59
C LYS A 233 22.25 -7.42 -8.48
N HIS A 234 21.45 -8.38 -8.03
CA HIS A 234 21.88 -9.78 -7.92
C HIS A 234 22.12 -10.45 -9.28
N TRP A 235 21.59 -9.91 -10.39
CA TRP A 235 21.82 -10.43 -11.74
C TRP A 235 23.15 -9.90 -12.30
N LEU A 236 23.55 -8.68 -11.90
CA LEU A 236 24.86 -8.12 -12.26
C LEU A 236 26.00 -8.88 -11.58
N ASN A 237 25.79 -9.31 -10.32
CA ASN A 237 26.79 -10.10 -9.59
C ASN A 237 26.95 -11.53 -10.11
N ALA A 238 25.98 -12.05 -10.87
CA ALA A 238 26.04 -13.39 -11.48
C ALA A 238 26.64 -13.39 -12.90
N LYS A 239 26.82 -12.20 -13.51
CA LYS A 239 27.45 -12.01 -14.83
C LYS A 239 28.96 -11.71 -14.75
N LYS A 240 29.52 -11.57 -13.54
CA LYS A 240 30.95 -11.41 -13.27
C LYS A 240 31.52 -12.73 -12.79
#